data_AF-A0A2M7NXY9-F1
#
_entry.id   AF-A0A2M7NXY9-F1
#
_cell.length_a   1.000
_cell.length_b   1.000
_cell.length_c   1.000
_cell.angle_alpha   90.00
_cell.angle_beta   90.00
_cell.angle_gamma   90.00
#
_symmetry.space_group_name_H-M   'P 1'
#
loop_
_entity.id
_entity.type
_entity.pdbx_description
1 polymer ?
#
loop_
_entity_poly.entity_id
_entity_poly.type
_entity_poly.pdbx_seq_one_letter_code
_entity_poly.pdbx_strand_id
1 'polypeptide(L)'
;MAEQDIINARKEHLKWLKENAVELYPLVSGKSENIAEIKERFEKAGESFDASVSGRVTAVRLMGKAAFAEIFSNGNKIQLYIKRDEIPDDFNVFKKTDIGDFANVSGFVFKTKMGETTIHTKKFTFLCKSARP
;
A
#
# COMPACT_ATOMS: atom_id res chain seq x y z
N MET A 1 18.39 -21.38 6.58
CA MET A 1 18.37 -21.20 5.11
C MET A 1 17.19 -20.32 4.71
N ALA A 2 15.94 -20.73 4.92
CA ALA A 2 14.76 -19.98 4.48
C ALA A 2 14.67 -18.51 4.96
N GLU A 3 15.01 -18.20 6.21
CA GLU A 3 15.00 -16.82 6.72
C GLU A 3 16.07 -15.95 6.04
N GLN A 4 17.26 -16.51 5.80
CA GLN A 4 18.36 -15.83 5.14
C GLN A 4 18.01 -15.49 3.70
N ASP A 5 17.28 -16.37 3.01
CA ASP A 5 16.81 -16.17 1.65
C ASP A 5 15.81 -15.00 1.57
N ILE A 6 14.87 -14.91 2.54
CA ILE A 6 13.92 -13.79 2.63
C ILE A 6 14.65 -12.47 2.90
N ILE A 7 15.65 -12.48 3.80
CA ILE A 7 16.45 -11.29 4.11
C ILE A 7 17.23 -10.84 2.86
N ASN A 8 17.77 -11.77 2.09
CA ASN A 8 18.49 -11.44 0.86
C ASN A 8 17.55 -10.85 -0.20
N ALA A 9 16.37 -11.42 -0.42
CA ALA A 9 15.37 -10.86 -1.33
C ALA A 9 14.96 -9.43 -0.94
N ARG A 10 14.77 -9.17 0.37
CA ARG A 10 14.47 -7.81 0.88
C ARG A 10 15.61 -6.82 0.63
N LYS A 11 16.87 -7.26 0.74
CA LYS A 11 18.04 -6.42 0.41
C LYS A 11 18.11 -6.11 -1.09
N GLU A 12 17.76 -7.06 -1.95
CA GLU A 12 17.68 -6.83 -3.40
C GLU A 12 16.57 -5.84 -3.74
N HIS A 13 15.38 -5.97 -3.13
CA HIS A 13 14.31 -5.00 -3.26
C HIS A 13 14.75 -3.60 -2.79
N LEU A 14 15.43 -3.51 -1.65
CA LEU A 14 15.96 -2.25 -1.14
C LEU A 14 17.00 -1.63 -2.09
N LYS A 15 17.89 -2.44 -2.66
CA LYS A 15 18.88 -1.98 -3.65
C LYS A 15 18.19 -1.41 -4.88
N TRP A 16 17.20 -2.12 -5.42
CA TRP A 16 16.41 -1.65 -6.55
C TRP A 16 15.72 -0.32 -6.25
N LEU A 17 15.14 -0.15 -5.06
CA LEU A 17 14.48 1.10 -4.65
C LEU A 17 15.46 2.28 -4.63
N LYS A 18 16.69 2.06 -4.14
CA LYS A 18 17.76 3.08 -4.15
C LYS A 18 18.20 3.44 -5.56
N GLU A 19 18.39 2.44 -6.41
CA GLU A 19 18.84 2.63 -7.80
C GLU A 19 17.81 3.38 -8.65
N ASN A 20 16.51 3.23 -8.34
CA ASN A 20 15.42 3.93 -9.01
C ASN A 20 15.07 5.27 -8.32
N ALA A 21 15.96 5.79 -7.46
CA ALA A 21 15.80 7.07 -6.77
C ALA A 21 14.47 7.21 -6.01
N VAL A 22 13.90 6.11 -5.53
CA VAL A 22 12.71 6.15 -4.66
C VAL A 22 13.13 6.73 -3.33
N GLU A 23 12.41 7.76 -2.87
CA GLU A 23 12.65 8.35 -1.56
C GLU A 23 12.37 7.31 -0.47
N LEU A 24 13.41 6.94 0.26
CA LEU A 24 13.34 6.03 1.40
C LEU A 24 13.35 6.86 2.67
N TYR A 25 12.43 6.59 3.60
CA TYR A 25 12.31 7.30 4.86
C TYR A 25 12.03 8.80 4.69
N PRO A 26 10.95 9.17 3.97
CA PRO A 26 10.61 10.58 3.79
C PRO A 26 10.30 11.24 5.14
N LEU A 27 10.65 12.52 5.28
CA LEU A 27 10.33 13.31 6.48
C LEU A 27 8.83 13.48 6.66
N VAL A 28 8.08 13.53 5.55
CA VAL A 28 6.64 13.71 5.53
C VAL A 28 6.01 12.57 4.75
N SER A 29 5.18 11.76 5.41
CA SER A 29 4.51 10.64 4.76
C SER A 29 3.37 11.06 3.84
N GLY A 30 2.85 12.29 3.99
CA GLY A 30 1.65 12.81 3.32
C GLY A 30 0.42 12.78 4.24
N LYS A 31 -0.74 13.20 3.72
CA LYS A 31 -2.02 13.15 4.46
C LYS A 31 -2.35 11.69 4.81
N SER A 32 -2.79 11.44 6.04
CA SER A 32 -3.31 10.14 6.45
C SER A 32 -4.53 10.35 7.33
N GLU A 33 -5.59 9.62 7.02
CA GLU A 33 -6.85 9.59 7.76
C GLU A 33 -6.99 8.26 8.49
N ASN A 34 -7.88 8.20 9.48
CA ASN A 34 -8.10 6.97 10.23
C ASN A 34 -8.93 5.99 9.39
N ILE A 35 -8.49 4.74 9.30
CA ILE A 35 -9.18 3.69 8.54
C ILE A 35 -10.60 3.43 9.09
N ALA A 36 -10.78 3.49 10.42
CA ALA A 36 -12.09 3.28 11.03
C ALA A 36 -13.09 4.35 10.58
N GLU A 37 -12.67 5.62 10.60
CA GLU A 37 -13.49 6.75 10.16
C GLU A 37 -13.82 6.67 8.66
N ILE A 38 -12.86 6.27 7.82
CA ILE A 38 -13.09 6.06 6.38
C ILE A 38 -14.19 5.02 6.15
N LYS A 39 -14.11 3.88 6.86
CA LYS A 39 -15.10 2.80 6.73
C LYS A 39 -16.48 3.25 7.19
N GLU A 40 -16.55 3.89 8.35
CA GLU A 40 -17.82 4.39 8.90
C GLU A 40 -18.46 5.45 8.00
N ARG A 41 -17.66 6.39 7.50
CA ARG A 41 -18.10 7.42 6.57
C ARG A 41 -18.62 6.82 5.28
N PHE A 42 -17.93 5.84 4.72
CA PHE A 42 -18.34 5.18 3.49
C PHE A 42 -19.64 4.37 3.67
N GLU A 43 -19.81 3.69 4.80
CA GLU A 43 -21.04 2.94 5.09
C GLU A 43 -22.25 3.86 5.31
N LYS A 44 -22.06 5.05 5.88
CA LYS A 44 -23.12 6.04 6.08
C LYS A 44 -23.48 6.81 4.81
N ALA A 45 -22.48 7.25 4.05
CA ALA A 45 -22.71 8.09 2.87
C ALA A 45 -23.11 7.27 1.64
N GLY A 46 -22.58 6.05 1.49
CA GLY A 46 -22.79 5.22 0.29
C GLY A 46 -22.12 5.76 -0.99
N GLU A 47 -21.42 6.88 -0.90
CA GLU A 47 -20.76 7.55 -2.02
C GLU A 47 -19.25 7.38 -1.99
N SER A 48 -18.62 7.38 -3.17
CA SER A 48 -17.17 7.38 -3.28
C SER A 48 -16.59 8.75 -2.96
N PHE A 49 -15.50 8.78 -2.18
CA PHE A 49 -14.78 9.99 -1.85
C PHE A 49 -13.28 9.71 -1.77
N ASP A 50 -12.48 10.76 -1.88
CA ASP A 50 -11.03 10.68 -1.76
C ASP A 50 -10.59 10.42 -0.32
N ALA A 51 -9.71 9.44 -0.14
CA ALA A 51 -9.12 9.08 1.13
C ALA A 51 -7.63 8.80 0.98
N SER A 52 -6.89 9.04 2.06
CA SER A 52 -5.46 8.75 2.13
C SER A 52 -5.15 8.01 3.42
N VAL A 53 -4.38 6.93 3.34
CA VAL A 53 -4.05 6.08 4.49
C VAL A 53 -2.58 5.73 4.49
N SER A 54 -1.95 5.88 5.65
CA SER A 54 -0.58 5.41 5.92
C SER A 54 -0.60 4.26 6.91
N GLY A 55 0.20 3.24 6.66
CA GLY A 55 0.33 2.11 7.57
C GLY A 55 1.25 1.01 7.06
N ARG A 56 1.19 -0.12 7.76
CA ARG A 56 1.99 -1.30 7.47
C ARG A 56 1.30 -2.17 6.43
N VAL A 57 2.02 -2.61 5.42
CA VAL A 57 1.55 -3.59 4.44
C VAL A 57 1.48 -4.97 5.09
N THR A 58 0.29 -5.55 5.17
CA THR A 58 0.06 -6.86 5.80
C THR A 58 -0.18 -7.97 4.79
N ALA A 59 -0.60 -7.63 3.58
CA ALA A 59 -0.82 -8.58 2.50
C ALA A 59 -0.52 -7.94 1.14
N VAL A 60 0.00 -8.72 0.20
CA VAL A 60 0.24 -8.34 -1.19
C VAL A 60 -0.16 -9.50 -2.10
N ARG A 61 -0.97 -9.22 -3.13
CA ARG A 61 -1.42 -10.18 -4.14
C ARG A 61 -1.29 -9.54 -5.52
N LEU A 62 -0.30 -9.99 -6.29
CA LEU A 62 -0.06 -9.52 -7.66
C LEU A 62 -0.91 -10.32 -8.66
N MET A 63 -1.66 -9.63 -9.52
CA MET A 63 -2.52 -10.21 -10.55
C MET A 63 -2.17 -9.61 -11.92
N GLY A 64 -0.91 -9.79 -12.34
CA GLY A 64 -0.41 -9.28 -13.62
C GLY A 64 -0.38 -7.75 -13.69
N LYS A 65 -1.41 -7.14 -14.30
CA LYS A 65 -1.55 -5.67 -14.46
C LYS A 65 -2.26 -4.99 -13.28
N ALA A 66 -2.84 -5.76 -12.37
CA ALA A 66 -3.45 -5.24 -11.14
C ALA A 66 -2.83 -5.92 -9.92
N ALA A 67 -3.06 -5.35 -8.76
CA ALA A 67 -2.71 -5.93 -7.48
C ALA A 67 -3.72 -5.56 -6.41
N PHE A 68 -3.83 -6.44 -5.42
CA PHE A 68 -4.49 -6.16 -4.16
C PHE A 68 -3.46 -6.14 -3.04
N ALA A 69 -3.63 -5.22 -2.10
CA ALA A 69 -2.83 -5.17 -0.89
C ALA A 69 -3.71 -4.84 0.31
N GLU A 70 -3.17 -5.01 1.51
CA GLU A 70 -3.82 -4.59 2.75
C GLU A 70 -2.89 -3.67 3.53
N ILE A 71 -3.41 -2.54 4.00
CA ILE A 71 -2.73 -1.64 4.93
C ILE A 71 -3.36 -1.78 6.31
N PHE A 72 -2.50 -1.93 7.32
CA PHE A 72 -2.86 -1.92 8.72
C PHE A 72 -2.36 -0.65 9.40
N SER A 73 -3.26 0.06 10.06
CA SER A 73 -2.96 1.27 10.83
C SER A 73 -3.95 1.41 11.98
N ASN A 74 -3.48 1.79 13.17
CA ASN A 74 -4.30 2.03 14.35
C ASN A 74 -5.35 0.93 14.64
N GLY A 75 -4.93 -0.34 14.61
CA GLY A 75 -5.81 -1.48 14.90
C GLY A 75 -6.77 -1.87 13.77
N ASN A 76 -6.75 -1.14 12.65
CA ASN A 76 -7.70 -1.31 11.56
C ASN A 76 -6.98 -1.66 10.24
N LYS A 77 -7.69 -2.38 9.37
CA LYS A 77 -7.18 -2.85 8.07
C LYS A 77 -8.02 -2.29 6.94
N ILE A 78 -7.40 -1.92 5.82
CA ILE A 78 -8.13 -1.55 4.60
C ILE A 78 -7.47 -2.18 3.39
N GLN A 79 -8.31 -2.68 2.47
CA GLN A 79 -7.86 -3.24 1.21
C GLN A 79 -7.53 -2.10 0.23
N LEU A 80 -6.51 -2.35 -0.58
CA LEU A 80 -6.11 -1.49 -1.69
C LEU A 80 -6.31 -2.25 -3.00
N TYR A 81 -6.81 -1.55 -4.00
CA TYR A 81 -6.79 -1.98 -5.38
C TYR A 81 -5.85 -1.07 -6.16
N ILE A 82 -4.86 -1.67 -6.82
CA ILE A 82 -3.76 -0.96 -7.48
C ILE A 82 -3.70 -1.44 -8.92
N LYS A 83 -3.84 -0.52 -9.87
CA LYS A 83 -3.82 -0.84 -11.31
C LYS A 83 -2.61 -0.18 -11.98
N ARG A 84 -1.79 -0.99 -12.66
CA ARG A 84 -0.57 -0.53 -13.33
C ARG A 84 -0.83 0.59 -14.33
N ASP A 85 -1.91 0.48 -15.09
CA ASP A 85 -2.21 1.44 -16.16
C ASP A 85 -2.53 2.84 -15.61
N GLU A 86 -2.86 2.96 -14.32
CA GLU A 86 -3.22 4.25 -13.69
C GLU A 86 -2.06 4.88 -12.91
N ILE A 87 -1.15 4.06 -12.39
CA ILE A 87 0.03 4.49 -11.62
C ILE A 87 1.27 3.68 -12.04
N PRO A 88 1.75 3.79 -13.29
CA PRO A 88 2.77 2.89 -13.83
C PRO A 88 4.08 2.93 -13.04
N ASP A 89 4.54 4.12 -12.65
CA ASP A 89 5.79 4.31 -11.90
C ASP A 89 5.64 3.80 -10.47
N ASP A 90 4.60 4.24 -9.75
CA ASP A 90 4.34 3.77 -8.39
C ASP A 90 4.04 2.26 -8.35
N PHE A 91 3.47 1.68 -9.41
CA PHE A 91 3.23 0.23 -9.51
C PHE A 91 4.54 -0.55 -9.56
N ASN A 92 5.57 -0.01 -10.20
CA ASN A 92 6.90 -0.63 -10.20
C ASN A 92 7.54 -0.58 -8.81
N VAL A 93 7.33 0.52 -8.07
CA VAL A 93 7.73 0.64 -6.66
C VAL A 93 6.95 -0.34 -5.78
N PHE A 94 5.62 -0.40 -5.95
CA PHE A 94 4.74 -1.31 -5.22
C PHE A 94 5.15 -2.77 -5.38
N LYS A 95 5.57 -3.20 -6.58
CA LYS A 95 6.08 -4.57 -6.80
C LYS A 95 7.32 -4.93 -5.95
N LYS A 96 8.04 -3.94 -5.45
CA LYS A 96 9.21 -4.12 -4.56
C LYS A 96 8.87 -3.93 -3.09
N THR A 97 7.60 -3.79 -2.78
CA THR A 97 7.09 -3.72 -1.41
C THR A 97 6.85 -5.13 -0.89
N ASP A 98 7.30 -5.38 0.33
CA ASP A 98 7.14 -6.64 1.04
C ASP A 98 6.18 -6.49 2.22
N ILE A 99 5.66 -7.61 2.71
CA ILE A 99 4.86 -7.63 3.94
C ILE A 99 5.72 -7.11 5.10
N GLY A 100 5.19 -6.15 5.85
CA GLY A 100 5.89 -5.48 6.95
C GLY A 100 6.45 -4.11 6.59
N ASP A 101 6.54 -3.75 5.30
CA ASP A 101 6.91 -2.41 4.87
C ASP A 101 5.82 -1.39 5.22
N PHE A 102 6.18 -0.11 5.24
CA PHE A 102 5.23 0.98 5.42
C PHE A 102 5.05 1.77 4.12
N ALA A 103 3.81 2.15 3.84
CA ALA A 103 3.44 2.95 2.68
C ALA A 103 2.34 3.96 3.05
N ASN A 104 2.29 5.07 2.30
CA ASN A 104 1.11 5.93 2.20
C ASN A 104 0.43 5.70 0.86
N VAL A 105 -0.90 5.62 0.88
CA VAL A 105 -1.72 5.36 -0.28
C VAL A 105 -2.86 6.36 -0.32
N SER A 106 -3.00 7.05 -1.44
CA SER A 106 -4.09 7.99 -1.69
C SER A 106 -4.89 7.55 -2.91
N GLY A 107 -6.20 7.78 -2.87
CA GLY A 107 -7.12 7.40 -3.92
C GLY A 107 -8.56 7.62 -3.50
N PHE A 108 -9.49 6.86 -4.07
CA PHE A 108 -10.90 6.96 -3.73
C PHE A 108 -11.44 5.65 -3.15
N VAL A 109 -12.36 5.77 -2.20
CA VAL A 109 -12.97 4.62 -1.53
C VAL A 109 -14.10 4.07 -2.38
N PHE A 110 -14.16 2.75 -2.54
CA PHE A 110 -15.24 2.06 -3.22
C PHE A 110 -15.54 0.70 -2.59
N LYS A 111 -16.69 0.11 -2.92
CA LYS A 111 -17.05 -1.24 -2.50
C LYS A 111 -16.73 -2.21 -3.63
N THR A 112 -15.98 -3.26 -3.33
CA THR A 112 -15.74 -4.33 -4.31
C THR A 112 -17.00 -5.17 -4.50
N LYS A 113 -17.01 -6.03 -5.54
CA LYS A 113 -18.11 -6.97 -5.79
C LYS A 113 -18.38 -7.92 -4.61
N MET A 114 -17.36 -8.21 -3.79
CA MET A 114 -17.45 -9.07 -2.62
C MET A 114 -17.89 -8.31 -1.35
N GLY A 115 -18.18 -7.01 -1.46
CA GLY A 115 -18.67 -6.19 -0.35
C GLY A 115 -17.57 -5.56 0.52
N GLU A 116 -16.29 -5.74 0.18
CA GLU A 116 -15.18 -5.16 0.97
C GLU A 116 -14.90 -3.70 0.60
N THR A 117 -14.83 -2.82 1.61
CA THR A 117 -14.36 -1.43 1.47
C THR A 117 -12.90 -1.40 1.06
N THR A 118 -12.63 -0.81 -0.10
CA THR A 118 -11.32 -0.82 -0.76
C THR A 118 -10.98 0.58 -1.25
N ILE A 119 -9.70 0.95 -1.20
CA ILE A 119 -9.20 2.18 -1.82
C ILE A 119 -8.68 1.84 -3.22
N HIS A 120 -9.27 2.47 -4.24
CA HIS A 120 -8.72 2.46 -5.59
C HIS A 120 -7.57 3.46 -5.65
N THR A 121 -6.36 2.94 -5.80
CA THR A 121 -5.13 3.71 -5.60
C THR A 121 -4.85 4.63 -6.78
N LYS A 122 -4.65 5.92 -6.49
CA LYS A 122 -4.20 6.96 -7.43
C LYS A 122 -2.78 7.43 -7.18
N LYS A 123 -2.25 7.20 -5.98
CA LYS A 123 -0.87 7.48 -5.61
C LYS A 123 -0.42 6.47 -4.57
N PHE A 124 0.76 5.89 -4.78
CA PHE A 124 1.40 5.02 -3.80
C PHE A 124 2.79 5.57 -3.47
N THR A 125 3.01 5.86 -2.19
CA THR A 125 4.27 6.41 -1.68
C THR A 125 4.88 5.40 -0.71
N PHE A 126 6.05 4.88 -1.09
CA PHE A 126 6.82 4.02 -0.21
C PHE A 126 7.41 4.83 0.94
N LEU A 127 7.30 4.35 2.18
CA LEU A 127 7.79 5.08 3.35
C LEU A 127 9.00 4.41 3.98
N CYS A 128 8.93 3.11 4.24
CA CYS A 128 9.95 2.42 5.01
C CYS A 128 10.03 0.95 4.64
N LYS A 129 11.27 0.47 4.47
CA LYS A 129 11.58 -0.95 4.24
C LYS A 129 11.76 -1.67 5.57
N SER A 130 11.07 -2.79 5.73
CA SER A 130 11.27 -3.70 6.85
C SER A 130 12.46 -4.62 6.58
N ALA A 131 13.47 -4.52 7.43
CA ALA A 131 14.72 -5.29 7.30
C ALA A 131 14.57 -6.78 7.67
N ARG A 132 13.48 -7.17 8.37
CA ARG A 132 13.24 -8.53 8.85
C ARG A 132 11.80 -8.97 8.60
N PRO A 133 11.56 -10.26 8.27
CA PRO A 133 10.23 -10.81 8.07
C PRO A 133 9.33 -10.67 9.29
#